data_AF-A0A099P484-F1
#
_entry.id   AF-A0A099P484-F1
#
_cell.length_a   1.000
_cell.length_b   1.000
_cell.length_c   1.000
_cell.angle_alpha   90.00
_cell.angle_beta   90.00
_cell.angle_gamma   90.00
#
_symmetry.space_group_name_H-M   'P 1'
#
loop_
_entity.id
_entity.type
_entity.pdbx_description
1 polymer ?
#
loop_
_entity_poly.entity_id
_entity_poly.type
_entity_poly.pdbx_seq_one_letter_code
_entity_poly.pdbx_strand_id
1 'polypeptide(L)'
;MVNTIPALFASYSLVPGLKKSLPHSEQMPFSEHEANVYLTRALEQCNNDHYIFVKVPGLRVTDFQNFSAWTNLRNRLVKASTIFAMPNVLDGRGVSMTRHNDEYEIIKWEALESTLENYCDVMKYNIKHMNPEEFPKYQGTRKILLKVEVFNFLEYEEVEDNRIEFLQQIDELIRDLCRRFPTPKFSILLAGTTSTEVKYDEIADRDEVIEFHEVPDDPKVLSVAMREKVRKSKRVIFPDITVFDKSRYFEYDRSQFHERPSFNDLKENQWVKDMGKGEYDLIDDTWLEKKTKKIVKDEKLYKFGENEEFVSVFANKQFVRDNSLLLASATLLFVVFVSFDILRGAFLAIKRILNSSDVKPKPSKKSVKVE
;
A
#
# COMPACT_ATOMS: atom_id res chain seq x y z
N MET A 1 -25.93 -10.20 16.92
CA MET A 1 -24.58 -10.73 16.63
C MET A 1 -24.05 -10.03 15.40
N VAL A 2 -22.74 -9.89 15.24
CA VAL A 2 -22.08 -9.33 14.04
C VAL A 2 -20.79 -10.11 13.80
N ASN A 3 -20.35 -10.15 12.54
CA ASN A 3 -19.11 -10.81 12.15
C ASN A 3 -17.97 -9.79 12.10
N THR A 4 -16.85 -10.12 12.73
CA THR A 4 -15.68 -9.23 12.79
C THR A 4 -14.37 -9.98 12.60
N ILE A 5 -13.34 -9.27 12.15
CA ILE A 5 -11.95 -9.73 12.20
C ILE A 5 -11.09 -8.74 12.96
N PRO A 6 -10.04 -9.21 13.66
CA PRO A 6 -9.02 -8.33 14.18
C PRO A 6 -7.99 -7.98 13.10
N ALA A 7 -7.52 -6.73 13.12
CA ALA A 7 -6.40 -6.27 12.32
C ALA A 7 -5.49 -5.35 13.14
N LEU A 8 -4.18 -5.47 12.90
CA LEU A 8 -3.15 -4.69 13.56
C LEU A 8 -2.15 -4.20 12.52
N PHE A 9 -2.04 -2.89 12.38
CA PHE A 9 -0.98 -2.26 11.61
C PHE A 9 0.03 -1.64 12.56
N ALA A 10 1.31 -1.92 12.33
CA ALA A 10 2.39 -1.33 13.10
C ALA A 10 3.51 -0.92 12.17
N SER A 11 4.03 0.29 12.38
CA SER A 11 5.03 0.90 11.54
C SER A 11 6.21 1.37 12.37
N TYR A 12 7.42 0.96 12.00
CA TYR A 12 8.63 1.44 12.66
C TYR A 12 8.73 2.97 12.58
N SER A 13 8.49 3.54 11.41
CA SER A 13 8.45 4.99 11.18
C SER A 13 7.09 5.60 11.46
N LEU A 14 7.06 6.89 11.81
CA LEU A 14 5.83 7.61 12.09
C LEU A 14 5.03 7.80 10.80
N VAL A 15 3.75 7.43 10.84
CA VAL A 15 2.72 7.78 9.85
C VAL A 15 1.99 9.03 10.38
N PRO A 16 2.31 10.22 9.88
CA PRO A 16 1.78 11.47 10.44
C PRO A 16 0.29 11.64 10.12
N GLY A 17 -0.48 12.15 11.09
CA GLY A 17 -1.89 12.48 10.95
C GLY A 17 -2.86 11.29 11.00
N LEU A 18 -2.37 10.06 11.09
CA LEU A 18 -3.23 8.87 11.09
C LEU A 18 -4.16 8.86 12.30
N LYS A 19 -3.64 9.07 13.51
CA LYS A 19 -4.45 8.98 14.74
C LYS A 19 -5.48 10.09 14.84
N LYS A 20 -5.12 11.31 14.42
CA LYS A 20 -6.04 12.45 14.40
C LYS A 20 -7.18 12.28 13.41
N SER A 21 -6.93 11.55 12.34
CA SER A 21 -7.93 11.31 11.29
C SER A 21 -8.96 10.25 11.67
N LEU A 22 -8.75 9.51 12.77
CA LEU A 22 -9.65 8.45 13.17
C LEU A 22 -11.03 9.02 13.55
N PRO A 23 -12.11 8.37 13.13
CA PRO A 23 -13.47 8.85 13.39
C PRO A 23 -13.90 8.64 14.84
N HIS A 24 -13.21 7.74 15.54
CA HIS A 24 -13.46 7.33 16.92
C HIS A 24 -12.21 6.66 17.51
N SER A 25 -12.27 6.31 18.80
CA SER A 25 -11.23 5.52 19.49
C SER A 25 -10.92 4.21 18.74
N GLU A 26 -9.66 3.78 18.78
CA GLU A 26 -9.21 2.48 18.24
C GLU A 26 -9.87 1.27 18.94
N GLN A 27 -10.47 1.49 20.11
CA GLN A 27 -11.22 0.47 20.86
C GLN A 27 -12.61 0.19 20.29
N MET A 28 -13.13 1.10 19.46
CA MET A 28 -14.46 0.99 18.84
C MET A 28 -14.36 0.19 17.52
N PRO A 29 -15.47 -0.44 17.07
CA PRO A 29 -15.45 -1.25 15.87
C PRO A 29 -15.34 -0.35 14.64
N PHE A 30 -14.46 -0.72 13.72
CA PHE A 30 -14.30 -0.07 12.43
C PHE A 30 -15.22 -0.72 11.40
N SER A 31 -15.83 0.07 10.54
CA SER A 31 -16.40 -0.48 9.32
C SER A 31 -15.29 -0.99 8.39
N GLU A 32 -15.65 -1.92 7.51
CA GLU A 32 -14.77 -2.38 6.44
C GLU A 32 -14.18 -1.22 5.62
N HIS A 33 -15.00 -0.23 5.28
CA HIS A 33 -14.56 0.91 4.49
C HIS A 33 -13.51 1.74 5.23
N GLU A 34 -13.77 2.07 6.50
CA GLU A 34 -12.84 2.83 7.33
C GLU A 34 -11.50 2.11 7.46
N ALA A 35 -11.52 0.82 7.82
CA ALA A 35 -10.30 0.03 7.99
C ALA A 35 -9.42 0.07 6.72
N ASN A 36 -10.01 -0.18 5.56
CA ASN A 36 -9.28 -0.16 4.29
C ASN A 36 -8.76 1.23 3.93
N VAL A 37 -9.56 2.29 4.12
CA VAL A 37 -9.13 3.67 3.85
C VAL A 37 -7.93 4.07 4.72
N TYR A 38 -7.97 3.79 6.03
CA TYR A 38 -6.88 4.13 6.93
C TYR A 38 -5.62 3.29 6.69
N LEU A 39 -5.78 2.00 6.35
CA LEU A 39 -4.66 1.16 5.93
C LEU A 39 -4.02 1.67 4.63
N THR A 40 -4.81 1.99 3.61
CA THR A 40 -4.30 2.57 2.36
C THR A 40 -3.54 3.86 2.63
N ARG A 41 -4.11 4.79 3.40
CA ARG A 41 -3.46 6.06 3.77
C ARG A 41 -2.15 5.85 4.51
N ALA A 42 -2.08 4.86 5.41
CA ALA A 42 -0.86 4.55 6.13
C ALA A 42 0.24 4.04 5.19
N LEU A 43 -0.12 3.23 4.19
CA LEU A 43 0.82 2.67 3.21
C LEU A 43 1.28 3.69 2.16
N GLU A 44 0.42 4.64 1.77
CA GLU A 44 0.74 5.73 0.82
C GLU A 44 1.94 6.60 1.25
N GLN A 45 2.26 6.63 2.55
CA GLN A 45 3.41 7.39 3.06
C GLN A 45 4.76 6.80 2.63
N CYS A 46 4.81 5.51 2.28
CA CYS A 46 6.03 4.82 1.86
C CYS A 46 7.24 5.03 2.79
N ASN A 47 7.01 5.24 4.08
CA ASN A 47 8.01 5.68 5.06
C ASN A 47 8.91 4.55 5.59
N ASN A 48 8.63 3.30 5.22
CA ASN A 48 9.42 2.12 5.59
C ASN A 48 10.10 1.48 4.38
N ASP A 49 11.14 0.71 4.66
CA ASP A 49 11.91 -0.01 3.65
C ASP A 49 11.20 -1.32 3.28
N HIS A 50 10.60 -2.00 4.27
CA HIS A 50 9.98 -3.30 4.07
C HIS A 50 8.58 -3.37 4.71
N TYR A 51 7.70 -4.12 4.06
CA TYR A 51 6.31 -4.32 4.46
C TYR A 51 6.04 -5.81 4.59
N ILE A 52 5.36 -6.21 5.64
CA ILE A 52 5.01 -7.60 5.93
C ILE A 52 3.51 -7.69 6.13
N PHE A 53 2.82 -8.38 5.23
CA PHE A 53 1.41 -8.70 5.36
C PHE A 53 1.28 -10.13 5.85
N VAL A 54 0.66 -10.31 7.01
CA VAL A 54 0.44 -11.62 7.63
C VAL A 54 -1.06 -11.88 7.67
N LYS A 55 -1.52 -12.78 6.79
CA LYS A 55 -2.89 -13.27 6.75
C LYS A 55 -3.01 -14.47 7.67
N VAL A 56 -3.83 -14.36 8.72
CA VAL A 56 -4.01 -15.42 9.72
C VAL A 56 -5.48 -15.87 9.77
N PRO A 57 -5.86 -16.96 9.09
CA PRO A 57 -7.22 -17.49 9.19
C PRO A 57 -7.54 -17.93 10.62
N GLY A 58 -8.75 -17.63 11.11
CA GLY A 58 -9.20 -17.98 12.47
C GLY A 58 -8.62 -17.17 13.63
N LEU A 59 -7.91 -16.06 13.35
CA LEU A 59 -7.39 -15.15 14.38
C LEU A 59 -8.51 -14.39 15.11
N ARG A 60 -8.47 -14.37 16.44
CA ARG A 60 -9.48 -13.76 17.32
C ARG A 60 -8.86 -12.61 18.13
N VAL A 61 -9.67 -11.68 18.62
CA VAL A 61 -9.17 -10.60 19.51
C VAL A 61 -8.56 -11.16 20.80
N THR A 62 -9.16 -12.22 21.33
CA THR A 62 -8.71 -12.89 22.56
C THR A 62 -7.31 -13.49 22.45
N ASP A 63 -6.88 -13.87 21.23
CA ASP A 63 -5.55 -14.41 20.98
C ASP A 63 -4.44 -13.38 21.31
N PHE A 64 -4.74 -12.08 21.24
CA PHE A 64 -3.81 -11.00 21.59
C PHE A 64 -3.72 -10.72 23.09
N GLN A 65 -4.61 -11.29 23.90
CA GLN A 65 -4.55 -11.21 25.37
C GLN A 65 -3.51 -12.18 25.94
N ASN A 66 -3.04 -13.15 25.15
CA ASN A 66 -1.97 -14.07 25.54
C ASN A 66 -0.59 -13.46 25.25
N PHE A 67 -0.01 -12.78 26.24
CA PHE A 67 1.24 -12.02 26.03
C PHE A 67 2.46 -12.92 25.75
N SER A 68 2.45 -14.16 26.25
CA SER A 68 3.52 -15.13 25.99
C SER A 68 3.55 -15.58 24.53
N ALA A 69 2.40 -15.64 23.87
CA ALA A 69 2.31 -16.05 22.46
C ALA A 69 2.98 -15.05 21.50
N TRP A 70 3.07 -13.77 21.89
CA TRP A 70 3.42 -12.66 21.00
C TRP A 70 4.65 -11.87 21.44
N THR A 71 5.64 -12.55 22.00
CA THR A 71 6.80 -11.88 22.61
C THR A 71 7.56 -11.02 21.60
N ASN A 72 7.80 -11.52 20.38
CA ASN A 72 8.59 -10.82 19.36
C ASN A 72 7.81 -9.69 18.70
N LEU A 73 6.54 -9.92 18.37
CA LEU A 73 5.64 -8.91 17.83
C LEU A 73 5.50 -7.75 18.84
N ARG A 74 5.23 -8.04 20.11
CA ARG A 74 5.14 -7.00 21.16
C ARG A 74 6.44 -6.20 21.29
N ASN A 75 7.60 -6.86 21.27
CA ASN A 75 8.90 -6.18 21.28
C ASN A 75 9.09 -5.22 20.08
N ARG A 76 8.48 -5.53 18.93
CA ARG A 76 8.47 -4.63 17.77
C ARG A 76 7.48 -3.49 17.94
N LEU A 77 6.28 -3.76 18.43
CA LEU A 77 5.27 -2.75 18.71
C LEU A 77 5.78 -1.68 19.68
N VAL A 78 6.48 -2.08 20.74
CA VAL A 78 7.12 -1.13 21.67
C VAL A 78 8.05 -0.14 20.94
N LYS A 79 8.71 -0.57 19.86
CA LYS A 79 9.62 0.26 19.06
C LYS A 79 8.95 0.96 17.89
N ALA A 80 7.74 0.55 17.51
CA ALA A 80 6.99 1.13 16.41
C ALA A 80 6.62 2.58 16.72
N SER A 81 6.75 3.50 15.77
CA SER A 81 6.33 4.89 15.96
C SER A 81 4.82 5.05 15.79
N THR A 82 4.23 4.30 14.87
CA THR A 82 2.79 4.23 14.67
C THR A 82 2.29 2.81 14.94
N ILE A 83 1.24 2.71 15.74
CA ILE A 83 0.44 1.51 15.89
C ILE A 83 -1.00 1.93 15.61
N PHE A 84 -1.67 1.18 14.76
CA PHE A 84 -3.08 1.32 14.45
C PHE A 84 -3.75 -0.04 14.67
N ALA A 85 -4.43 -0.15 15.82
CA ALA A 85 -5.12 -1.37 16.21
C ALA A 85 -6.60 -1.27 15.81
N MET A 86 -7.09 -2.32 15.16
CA MET A 86 -8.50 -2.48 14.80
C MET A 86 -8.97 -3.82 15.35
N PRO A 87 -9.33 -3.89 16.64
CA PRO A 87 -9.77 -5.12 17.30
C PRO A 87 -10.97 -5.76 16.58
N ASN A 88 -11.88 -4.93 16.08
CA ASN A 88 -13.06 -5.39 15.36
C ASN A 88 -13.24 -4.58 14.08
N VAL A 89 -12.97 -5.19 12.94
CA VAL A 89 -13.41 -4.69 11.63
C VAL A 89 -14.69 -5.45 11.25
N LEU A 90 -15.80 -4.73 11.13
CA LEU A 90 -17.11 -5.28 10.83
C LEU A 90 -17.16 -5.77 9.37
N ASP A 91 -17.74 -6.94 9.15
CA ASP A 91 -18.11 -7.40 7.81
C ASP A 91 -19.22 -6.50 7.24
N GLY A 92 -18.96 -5.85 6.10
CA GLY A 92 -19.90 -4.96 5.43
C GLY A 92 -21.18 -5.64 4.94
N ARG A 93 -21.23 -6.98 4.90
CA ARG A 93 -22.41 -7.76 4.47
C ARG A 93 -23.37 -8.10 5.61
N GLY A 94 -23.04 -7.76 6.85
CA GLY A 94 -23.92 -7.97 8.01
C GLY A 94 -23.88 -9.38 8.61
N VAL A 95 -24.91 -9.69 9.41
CA VAL A 95 -24.97 -10.90 10.26
C VAL A 95 -25.33 -12.12 9.43
N SER A 96 -24.45 -13.12 9.42
CA SER A 96 -24.72 -14.46 8.87
C SER A 96 -24.75 -14.56 7.34
N MET A 97 -23.58 -14.48 6.70
CA MET A 97 -23.31 -15.29 5.51
C MET A 97 -22.14 -16.23 5.81
N THR A 98 -22.41 -17.30 6.57
CA THR A 98 -21.63 -18.53 6.49
C THR A 98 -21.89 -19.15 5.12
N ARG A 99 -21.10 -18.79 4.09
CA ARG A 99 -21.10 -19.53 2.82
C ARG A 99 -19.83 -19.36 1.99
N HIS A 100 -18.91 -20.27 2.27
CA HIS A 100 -18.03 -21.08 1.41
C HIS A 100 -17.76 -20.82 -0.10
N ASN A 101 -18.28 -19.81 -0.81
CA ASN A 101 -18.05 -19.73 -2.26
C ASN A 101 -17.79 -18.34 -2.88
N ASP A 102 -17.71 -17.26 -2.11
CA ASP A 102 -17.30 -15.96 -2.64
C ASP A 102 -16.03 -15.47 -1.93
N GLU A 103 -15.01 -15.08 -2.71
CA GLU A 103 -13.70 -14.50 -2.30
C GLU A 103 -13.83 -13.12 -1.63
N TYR A 104 -14.76 -12.97 -0.69
CA TYR A 104 -14.98 -11.72 0.00
C TYR A 104 -13.99 -11.55 1.14
N GLU A 105 -12.98 -10.73 0.91
CA GLU A 105 -12.03 -10.31 1.94
C GLU A 105 -12.50 -9.00 2.60
N ILE A 106 -12.61 -8.96 3.93
CA ILE A 106 -12.93 -7.72 4.68
C ILE A 106 -11.79 -6.71 4.50
N ILE A 107 -10.53 -7.12 4.72
CA ILE A 107 -9.37 -6.32 4.31
C ILE A 107 -9.10 -6.58 2.82
N LYS A 108 -9.11 -5.54 2.00
CA LYS A 108 -8.87 -5.61 0.55
C LYS A 108 -7.37 -5.69 0.26
N TRP A 109 -6.80 -6.87 0.49
CA TRP A 109 -5.35 -7.07 0.42
C TRP A 109 -4.75 -6.68 -0.94
N GLU A 110 -5.41 -7.03 -2.05
CA GLU A 110 -4.95 -6.68 -3.40
C GLU A 110 -4.89 -5.16 -3.62
N ALA A 111 -5.84 -4.40 -3.07
CA ALA A 111 -5.82 -2.94 -3.15
C ALA A 111 -4.66 -2.34 -2.33
N LEU A 112 -4.36 -2.90 -1.16
CA LEU A 112 -3.22 -2.50 -0.34
C LEU A 112 -1.89 -2.87 -1.01
N GLU A 113 -1.81 -4.05 -1.62
CA GLU A 113 -0.67 -4.50 -2.43
C GLU A 113 -0.43 -3.52 -3.60
N SER A 114 -1.48 -3.22 -4.38
CA SER A 114 -1.41 -2.27 -5.50
C SER A 114 -1.01 -0.86 -5.05
N THR A 115 -1.45 -0.43 -3.86
CA THR A 115 -1.03 0.85 -3.28
C THR A 115 0.49 0.87 -3.06
N LEU A 116 1.06 -0.17 -2.44
CA LEU A 116 2.50 -0.24 -2.23
C LEU A 116 3.30 -0.34 -3.53
N GLU A 117 2.80 -1.09 -4.52
CA GLU A 117 3.44 -1.18 -5.84
C GLU A 117 3.46 0.19 -6.54
N ASN A 118 2.32 0.87 -6.59
CA ASN A 118 2.17 2.13 -7.31
C ASN A 118 2.86 3.32 -6.64
N TYR A 119 2.77 3.42 -5.30
CA TYR A 119 3.29 4.58 -4.57
C TYR A 119 4.71 4.38 -4.06
N CYS A 120 5.09 3.13 -3.74
CA CYS A 120 6.34 2.84 -3.04
C CYS A 120 7.33 1.98 -3.84
N ASP A 121 6.98 1.51 -5.05
CA ASP A 121 7.82 0.65 -5.90
C ASP A 121 8.34 -0.58 -5.15
N VAL A 122 7.45 -1.29 -4.46
CA VAL A 122 7.82 -2.49 -3.70
C VAL A 122 7.93 -3.71 -4.62
N MET A 123 8.92 -4.56 -4.35
CA MET A 123 8.98 -5.89 -4.93
C MET A 123 8.23 -6.88 -4.04
N LYS A 124 7.29 -7.63 -4.64
CA LYS A 124 6.43 -8.58 -3.94
C LYS A 124 7.06 -9.97 -3.87
N TYR A 125 6.99 -10.59 -2.69
CA TYR A 125 7.27 -12.01 -2.48
C TYR A 125 6.13 -12.64 -1.71
N ASN A 126 5.67 -13.80 -2.18
CA ASN A 126 4.65 -14.59 -1.50
C ASN A 126 5.33 -15.73 -0.76
N ILE A 127 4.98 -15.90 0.51
CA ILE A 127 5.44 -16.95 1.40
C ILE A 127 4.19 -17.71 1.80
N LYS A 128 3.99 -18.87 1.18
CA LYS A 128 2.88 -19.75 1.49
C LYS A 128 3.23 -20.61 2.68
N HIS A 129 2.23 -20.85 3.53
CA HIS A 129 2.30 -21.90 4.55
C HIS A 129 3.50 -21.76 5.50
N MET A 130 3.88 -20.51 5.81
CA MET A 130 4.99 -20.19 6.71
C MET A 130 6.35 -20.80 6.27
N ASN A 131 6.52 -21.21 5.01
CA ASN A 131 7.68 -21.98 4.55
C ASN A 131 8.98 -21.14 4.57
N PRO A 132 9.98 -21.48 5.42
CA PRO A 132 11.29 -20.80 5.54
C PRO A 132 12.12 -20.68 4.25
N GLU A 133 11.88 -21.57 3.29
CA GLU A 133 12.62 -21.66 2.03
C GLU A 133 12.14 -20.66 0.98
N GLU A 134 10.87 -20.23 1.04
CA GLU A 134 10.27 -19.25 0.12
C GLU A 134 10.72 -17.81 0.40
N PHE A 135 11.53 -17.64 1.45
CA PHE A 135 12.02 -16.35 1.86
C PHE A 135 13.12 -15.86 0.91
N PRO A 136 13.06 -14.61 0.46
CA PRO A 136 14.08 -14.08 -0.43
C PRO A 136 15.44 -14.03 0.24
N LYS A 137 16.47 -14.53 -0.46
CA LYS A 137 17.86 -14.22 -0.14
C LYS A 137 18.11 -12.78 -0.59
N TYR A 138 17.90 -11.84 0.32
CA TYR A 138 17.92 -10.44 -0.02
C TYR A 138 19.30 -9.81 0.17
N GLN A 139 19.84 -9.21 -0.89
CA GLN A 139 21.12 -8.48 -0.92
C GLN A 139 20.99 -7.13 -1.64
N GLY A 140 19.84 -6.45 -1.52
CA GLY A 140 19.55 -5.21 -2.25
C GLY A 140 19.17 -4.02 -1.36
N THR A 141 18.78 -2.92 -2.00
CA THR A 141 18.25 -1.68 -1.36
C THR A 141 16.80 -1.35 -1.74
N ARG A 142 16.15 -2.17 -2.58
CA ARG A 142 14.75 -2.01 -2.98
C ARG A 142 13.78 -2.25 -1.81
N LYS A 143 12.61 -1.63 -1.89
CA LYS A 143 11.54 -1.91 -0.94
C LYS A 143 10.90 -3.25 -1.26
N ILE A 144 10.44 -3.95 -0.22
CA ILE A 144 9.88 -5.29 -0.36
C ILE A 144 8.56 -5.39 0.36
N LEU A 145 7.60 -6.06 -0.27
CA LEU A 145 6.40 -6.58 0.35
C LEU A 145 6.48 -8.09 0.49
N LEU A 146 6.47 -8.58 1.72
CA LEU A 146 6.36 -10.00 2.05
C LEU A 146 4.90 -10.31 2.38
N LYS A 147 4.25 -11.12 1.54
CA LYS A 147 2.89 -11.62 1.78
C LYS A 147 2.99 -13.02 2.37
N VAL A 148 2.57 -13.15 3.62
CA VAL A 148 2.61 -14.39 4.37
C VAL A 148 1.19 -14.92 4.51
N GLU A 149 0.97 -16.12 3.98
CA GLU A 149 -0.27 -16.86 4.15
C GLU A 149 -0.04 -17.97 5.17
N VAL A 150 -0.64 -17.83 6.35
CA VAL A 150 -0.54 -18.81 7.44
C VAL A 150 -1.52 -19.95 7.21
N PHE A 151 -1.20 -21.15 7.74
CA PHE A 151 -2.13 -22.27 7.73
C PHE A 151 -3.45 -21.91 8.43
N ASN A 152 -4.56 -22.47 7.94
CA ASN A 152 -5.89 -22.30 8.53
C ASN A 152 -6.10 -23.12 9.81
N PHE A 153 -5.05 -23.38 10.58
CA PHE A 153 -5.10 -24.18 11.81
C PHE A 153 -6.02 -23.55 12.87
N LEU A 154 -5.91 -22.24 13.10
CA LEU A 154 -6.72 -21.53 14.10
C LEU A 154 -8.21 -21.42 13.73
N GLU A 155 -8.60 -21.75 12.50
CA GLU A 155 -10.01 -21.75 12.08
C GLU A 155 -10.78 -22.92 12.70
N TYR A 156 -10.10 -24.06 12.92
CA TYR A 156 -10.71 -25.29 13.42
C TYR A 156 -10.27 -25.66 14.83
N GLU A 157 -9.16 -25.08 15.32
CA GLU A 157 -8.64 -25.38 16.65
C GLU A 157 -9.32 -24.53 17.72
N GLU A 158 -9.92 -25.20 18.71
CA GLU A 158 -10.60 -24.59 19.86
C GLU A 158 -9.84 -24.83 21.18
N VAL A 159 -8.86 -25.74 21.20
CA VAL A 159 -8.04 -25.99 22.39
C VAL A 159 -7.04 -24.85 22.56
N GLU A 160 -7.22 -24.08 23.64
CA GLU A 160 -6.46 -22.85 23.90
C GLU A 160 -4.92 -23.07 23.88
N ASP A 161 -4.43 -24.15 24.50
CA ASP A 161 -2.98 -24.42 24.55
C ASP A 161 -2.39 -24.68 23.15
N ASN A 162 -3.11 -25.41 22.28
CA ASN A 162 -2.69 -25.65 20.90
C ASN A 162 -2.72 -24.36 20.08
N ARG A 163 -3.75 -23.51 20.29
CA ARG A 163 -3.80 -22.18 19.66
C ARG A 163 -2.57 -21.37 20.06
N ILE A 164 -2.25 -21.30 21.36
CA ILE A 164 -1.09 -20.55 21.88
C ILE A 164 0.22 -21.02 21.24
N GLU A 165 0.45 -22.32 21.16
CA GLU A 165 1.66 -22.87 20.53
C GLU A 165 1.75 -22.47 19.05
N PHE A 166 0.64 -22.54 18.31
CA PHE A 166 0.63 -22.13 16.91
C PHE A 166 0.85 -20.61 16.74
N LEU A 167 0.28 -19.79 17.63
CA LEU A 167 0.53 -18.34 17.65
C LEU A 167 2.00 -18.02 17.90
N GLN A 168 2.68 -18.77 18.76
CA GLN A 168 4.13 -18.63 18.97
C GLN A 168 4.90 -18.91 17.69
N GLN A 169 4.52 -19.91 16.89
CA GLN A 169 5.15 -20.17 15.59
C GLN A 169 4.99 -18.98 14.63
N ILE A 170 3.82 -18.33 14.62
CA ILE A 170 3.60 -17.10 13.82
C ILE A 170 4.49 -15.96 14.32
N ASP A 171 4.61 -15.80 15.63
CA ASP A 171 5.46 -14.77 16.26
C ASP A 171 6.95 -14.99 15.93
N GLU A 172 7.41 -16.24 15.95
CA GLU A 172 8.77 -16.62 15.54
C GLU A 172 9.01 -16.39 14.04
N LEU A 173 8.03 -16.69 13.20
CA LEU A 173 8.08 -16.38 11.77
C LEU A 173 8.28 -14.87 11.55
N ILE A 174 7.53 -14.02 12.23
CA ILE A 174 7.67 -12.55 12.14
C ILE A 174 9.07 -12.12 12.60
N ARG A 175 9.58 -12.70 13.68
CA ARG A 175 10.95 -12.45 14.17
C ARG A 175 11.98 -12.76 13.09
N ASP A 176 11.86 -13.93 12.46
CA ASP A 176 12.83 -14.44 11.51
C ASP A 176 12.77 -13.69 10.18
N LEU A 177 11.56 -13.37 9.68
CA LEU A 177 11.36 -12.49 8.52
C LEU A 177 12.12 -11.19 8.70
N CYS A 178 11.91 -10.52 9.83
CA CYS A 178 12.52 -9.24 10.08
C CYS A 178 14.04 -9.30 10.34
N ARG A 179 14.57 -10.42 10.83
CA ARG A 179 16.02 -10.60 11.06
C ARG A 179 16.81 -10.76 9.77
N ARG A 180 16.16 -11.20 8.69
CA ARG A 180 16.83 -11.42 7.41
C ARG A 180 17.19 -10.13 6.67
N PHE A 181 16.58 -9.00 7.02
CA PHE A 181 16.90 -7.72 6.39
C PHE A 181 17.78 -6.86 7.30
N PRO A 182 18.70 -6.06 6.73
CA PRO A 182 19.66 -5.27 7.50
C PRO A 182 19.06 -3.99 8.10
N THR A 183 17.78 -3.69 7.86
CA THR A 183 17.10 -2.46 8.31
C THR A 183 16.06 -2.78 9.38
N PRO A 184 15.89 -1.92 10.40
CA PRO A 184 14.79 -2.05 11.35
C PRO A 184 13.46 -1.48 10.83
N LYS A 185 13.46 -0.80 9.68
CA LYS A 185 12.31 -0.05 9.13
C LYS A 185 11.28 -0.96 8.45
N PHE A 186 10.55 -1.70 9.28
CA PHE A 186 9.44 -2.54 8.85
C PHE A 186 8.08 -1.94 9.19
N SER A 187 7.12 -2.11 8.29
CA SER A 187 5.70 -2.08 8.63
C SER A 187 5.12 -3.49 8.59
N ILE A 188 4.32 -3.84 9.59
CA ILE A 188 3.66 -5.14 9.72
C ILE A 188 2.15 -4.89 9.75
N LEU A 189 1.44 -5.52 8.83
CA LEU A 189 -0.02 -5.65 8.86
C LEU A 189 -0.34 -7.12 9.16
N LEU A 190 -0.89 -7.38 10.34
CA LEU A 190 -1.34 -8.70 10.74
C LEU A 190 -2.86 -8.66 10.92
N ALA A 191 -3.59 -9.51 10.22
CA ALA A 191 -5.04 -9.52 10.29
C ALA A 191 -5.65 -10.90 10.09
N GLY A 192 -6.83 -11.09 10.70
CA GLY A 192 -7.67 -12.25 10.49
C GLY A 192 -8.25 -12.29 9.08
N THR A 193 -8.40 -13.48 8.51
CA THR A 193 -9.14 -13.64 7.23
C THR A 193 -10.49 -14.34 7.40
N THR A 194 -10.66 -15.12 8.48
CA THR A 194 -11.94 -15.74 8.83
C THR A 194 -12.64 -14.88 9.87
N SER A 195 -13.89 -14.52 9.63
CA SER A 195 -14.68 -13.72 10.56
C SER A 195 -15.11 -14.51 11.80
N THR A 196 -15.12 -13.85 12.95
CA THR A 196 -15.67 -14.37 14.20
C THR A 196 -16.96 -13.65 14.59
N GLU A 197 -17.90 -14.38 15.16
CA GLU A 197 -19.19 -13.84 15.56
C GLU A 197 -19.12 -13.24 16.99
N VAL A 198 -19.53 -11.99 17.15
CA VAL A 198 -19.53 -11.26 18.44
C VAL A 198 -20.84 -10.49 18.64
N LYS A 199 -21.20 -10.18 19.89
CA LYS A 199 -22.35 -9.30 20.14
C LYS A 199 -21.93 -7.85 19.88
N TYR A 200 -22.74 -7.12 19.11
CA TYR A 200 -22.44 -5.74 18.76
C TYR A 200 -22.35 -4.84 20.00
N ASP A 201 -23.28 -4.99 20.94
CA ASP A 201 -23.30 -4.20 22.17
C ASP A 201 -22.03 -4.42 23.03
N GLU A 202 -21.47 -5.64 23.02
CA GLU A 202 -20.21 -5.97 23.72
C GLU A 202 -18.98 -5.31 23.10
N ILE A 203 -19.06 -4.80 21.86
CA ILE A 203 -17.94 -4.17 21.15
C ILE A 203 -18.17 -2.69 20.82
N ALA A 204 -19.40 -2.20 20.83
CA ALA A 204 -19.77 -0.85 20.40
C ALA A 204 -20.22 0.09 21.54
N ASP A 205 -20.37 -0.40 22.78
CA ASP A 205 -20.71 0.46 23.92
C ASP A 205 -19.60 1.51 24.20
N ARG A 206 -19.94 2.79 24.11
CA ARG A 206 -18.97 3.88 24.32
C ARG A 206 -18.55 4.01 25.78
N ASP A 207 -19.41 3.63 26.72
CA ASP A 207 -19.13 3.77 28.16
C ASP A 207 -18.05 2.77 28.62
N GLU A 208 -17.74 1.77 27.81
CA GLU A 208 -16.66 0.82 28.05
C GLU A 208 -15.30 1.25 27.50
N VAL A 209 -15.24 2.33 26.71
CA VAL A 209 -14.00 2.86 26.14
C VAL A 209 -13.14 3.45 27.26
N ILE A 210 -11.88 3.02 27.31
CA ILE A 210 -10.92 3.55 28.27
C ILE A 210 -10.36 4.85 27.71
N GLU A 211 -10.67 5.96 28.37
CA GLU A 211 -10.23 7.29 27.95
C GLU A 211 -8.82 7.61 28.47
N PHE A 212 -8.13 8.51 27.77
CA PHE A 212 -6.76 8.92 28.10
C PHE A 212 -6.58 9.35 29.57
N HIS A 213 -7.56 10.07 30.12
CA HIS A 213 -7.51 10.58 31.49
C HIS A 213 -7.72 9.50 32.56
N GLU A 214 -8.28 8.34 32.20
CA GLU A 214 -8.51 7.22 33.12
C GLU A 214 -7.26 6.36 33.32
N VAL A 215 -6.31 6.44 32.38
CA VAL A 215 -5.05 5.73 32.46
C VAL A 215 -4.16 6.43 33.49
N PRO A 216 -3.59 5.73 34.49
CA PRO A 216 -2.63 6.33 35.42
C PRO A 216 -1.30 6.61 34.73
N ASP A 217 -0.54 7.60 35.21
CA ASP A 217 0.80 7.90 34.67
C ASP A 217 1.81 6.76 34.91
N ASP A 218 1.70 6.09 36.06
CA ASP A 218 2.46 4.87 36.34
C ASP A 218 1.59 3.62 36.10
N PRO A 219 1.92 2.78 35.10
CA PRO A 219 1.17 1.55 34.81
C PRO A 219 1.19 0.53 35.97
N LYS A 220 2.14 0.64 36.93
CA LYS A 220 2.14 -0.22 38.13
C LYS A 220 0.95 0.04 39.05
N VAL A 221 0.36 1.23 38.96
CA VAL A 221 -0.77 1.67 39.79
C VAL A 221 -2.13 1.23 39.21
N LEU A 222 -2.15 0.60 38.03
CA LEU A 222 -3.37 0.03 37.44
C LEU A 222 -4.09 -0.88 38.44
N SER A 223 -5.37 -0.56 38.71
CA SER A 223 -6.20 -1.34 39.63
C SER A 223 -6.41 -2.76 39.12
N VAL A 224 -6.59 -3.71 40.05
CA VAL A 224 -6.86 -5.12 39.70
C VAL A 224 -8.12 -5.24 38.84
N ALA A 225 -9.16 -4.48 39.18
CA ALA A 225 -10.42 -4.45 38.42
C ALA A 225 -10.21 -3.97 36.97
N MET A 226 -9.40 -2.92 36.74
CA MET A 226 -9.08 -2.42 35.41
C MET A 226 -8.32 -3.46 34.58
N ARG A 227 -7.33 -4.13 35.20
CA ARG A 227 -6.55 -5.20 34.55
C ARG A 227 -7.44 -6.38 34.15
N GLU A 228 -8.36 -6.79 35.01
CA GLU A 228 -9.30 -7.88 34.70
C GLU A 228 -10.31 -7.49 33.62
N LYS A 229 -10.88 -6.28 33.68
CA LYS A 229 -11.78 -5.74 32.65
C LYS A 229 -11.10 -5.78 31.28
N VAL A 230 -9.87 -5.30 31.21
CA VAL A 230 -9.09 -5.21 29.98
C VAL A 230 -8.65 -6.57 29.45
N ARG A 231 -8.24 -7.50 30.33
CA ARG A 231 -7.86 -8.86 29.93
C ARG A 231 -9.01 -9.65 29.30
N LYS A 232 -10.24 -9.37 29.74
CA LYS A 232 -11.47 -10.01 29.21
C LYS A 232 -12.09 -9.22 28.05
N SER A 233 -11.59 -8.02 27.77
CA SER A 233 -12.15 -7.15 26.74
C SER A 233 -11.89 -7.70 25.34
N LYS A 234 -12.95 -7.72 24.53
CA LYS A 234 -12.90 -8.05 23.09
C LYS A 234 -12.63 -6.82 22.22
N ARG A 235 -12.23 -5.70 22.83
CA ARG A 235 -12.08 -4.38 22.20
C ARG A 235 -10.66 -3.87 22.18
N VAL A 236 -9.69 -4.68 22.59
CA VAL A 236 -8.30 -4.23 22.72
C VAL A 236 -7.36 -5.31 22.20
N ILE A 237 -6.36 -4.88 21.45
CA ILE A 237 -5.22 -5.70 21.02
C ILE A 237 -4.02 -5.18 21.79
N PHE A 238 -3.30 -6.05 22.52
CA PHE A 238 -2.13 -5.67 23.35
C PHE A 238 -2.38 -4.43 24.21
N PRO A 239 -3.31 -4.49 25.18
CA PRO A 239 -3.75 -3.31 25.94
C PRO A 239 -2.64 -2.60 26.70
N ASP A 240 -1.59 -3.31 27.09
CA ASP A 240 -0.39 -2.75 27.70
C ASP A 240 0.35 -1.78 26.78
N ILE A 241 0.28 -1.99 25.47
CA ILE A 241 0.90 -1.15 24.45
C ILE A 241 -0.12 -0.19 23.86
N THR A 242 -1.33 -0.61 23.50
CA THR A 242 -2.26 0.24 22.74
C THR A 242 -3.08 1.20 23.59
N VAL A 243 -3.37 0.83 24.85
CA VAL A 243 -4.26 1.61 25.73
C VAL A 243 -3.50 2.21 26.90
N PHE A 244 -2.67 1.43 27.60
CA PHE A 244 -2.03 1.87 28.85
C PHE A 244 -0.71 2.61 28.65
N ASP A 245 -0.10 2.56 27.47
CA ASP A 245 1.04 3.41 27.13
C ASP A 245 0.54 4.79 26.71
N LYS A 246 0.51 5.75 27.66
CA LYS A 246 0.10 7.14 27.40
C LYS A 246 0.85 7.80 26.24
N SER A 247 2.09 7.39 25.97
CA SER A 247 2.85 7.95 24.85
C SER A 247 2.23 7.63 23.49
N ARG A 248 1.29 6.66 23.42
CA ARG A 248 0.64 6.23 22.18
C ARG A 248 -0.57 7.04 21.79
N TYR A 249 -1.08 7.88 22.68
CA TYR A 249 -2.11 8.86 22.35
C TYR A 249 -1.54 9.99 21.50
N PHE A 250 -0.22 10.13 21.49
CA PHE A 250 0.50 11.14 20.75
C PHE A 250 1.29 10.52 19.59
N GLU A 251 1.36 11.28 18.49
CA GLU A 251 2.17 10.95 17.33
C GLU A 251 3.63 11.34 17.59
N TYR A 252 4.48 10.35 17.88
CA TYR A 252 5.91 10.52 18.12
C TYR A 252 6.73 9.63 17.19
N ASP A 253 7.73 10.22 16.54
CA ASP A 253 8.73 9.45 15.81
C ASP A 253 9.73 8.84 16.80
N ARG A 254 9.52 7.56 17.11
CA ARG A 254 10.35 6.79 18.03
C ARG A 254 11.63 6.28 17.37
N SER A 255 11.80 6.49 16.05
CA SER A 255 13.03 6.15 15.33
C SER A 255 14.14 7.19 15.52
N GLN A 256 13.80 8.42 15.94
CA GLN A 256 14.77 9.48 16.22
C GLN A 256 15.15 9.46 17.71
N PHE A 257 16.27 8.79 18.01
CA PHE A 257 16.68 8.43 19.37
C PHE A 257 17.09 9.61 20.28
N HIS A 258 17.05 10.87 19.84
CA HIS A 258 17.63 12.01 20.55
C HIS A 258 16.69 13.18 20.88
N GLU A 259 15.40 13.11 20.56
CA GLU A 259 14.46 14.21 20.86
C GLU A 259 13.19 13.65 21.49
N ARG A 260 13.28 13.24 22.76
CA ARG A 260 12.09 13.07 23.60
C ARG A 260 11.89 14.39 24.36
N PRO A 261 11.00 15.29 23.92
CA PRO A 261 10.62 16.42 24.75
C PRO A 261 10.00 15.90 26.04
N SER A 262 10.27 16.58 27.17
CA SER A 262 9.69 16.24 28.46
C SER A 262 8.17 16.45 28.39
N PHE A 263 7.38 15.51 28.92
CA PHE A 263 5.91 15.63 28.96
C PHE A 263 5.42 16.88 29.69
N ASN A 264 6.28 17.50 30.53
CA ASN A 264 5.98 18.73 31.26
C ASN A 264 6.08 20.00 30.41
N ASP A 265 6.60 19.94 29.18
CA ASP A 265 6.82 21.10 28.32
C ASP A 265 5.66 21.35 27.34
N LEU A 266 4.61 20.52 27.38
CA LEU A 266 3.44 20.65 26.51
C LEU A 266 2.39 21.57 27.15
N LYS A 267 2.08 22.70 26.50
CA LYS A 267 0.89 23.47 26.88
C LYS A 267 -0.36 22.66 26.55
N GLU A 268 -1.39 22.82 27.37
CA GLU A 268 -2.70 22.19 27.17
C GLU A 268 -3.21 22.53 25.76
N ASN A 269 -3.52 21.51 24.95
CA ASN A 269 -3.92 21.58 23.53
C ASN A 269 -2.82 21.90 22.49
N GLN A 270 -1.53 21.90 22.86
CA GLN A 270 -0.44 22.11 21.91
C GLN A 270 0.10 20.79 21.33
N TRP A 271 0.21 20.71 20.00
CA TRP A 271 0.79 19.54 19.34
C TRP A 271 2.32 19.63 19.29
N VAL A 272 3.01 18.50 19.47
CA VAL A 272 4.49 18.42 19.39
C VAL A 272 5.02 18.74 17.99
N LYS A 273 4.23 18.56 16.93
CA LYS A 273 4.63 18.98 15.57
C LYS A 273 4.81 20.51 15.42
N ASP A 274 4.24 21.26 16.37
CA ASP A 274 4.30 22.71 16.46
C ASP A 274 5.29 23.16 17.55
N MET A 275 6.05 22.23 18.16
CA MET A 275 7.22 22.58 18.98
C MET A 275 8.31 23.15 18.09
N GLY A 276 8.81 24.34 18.43
CA GLY A 276 9.95 24.97 17.78
C GLY A 276 9.63 25.81 16.53
N LYS A 277 8.36 25.98 16.16
CA LYS A 277 7.96 26.89 15.08
C LYS A 277 7.26 28.13 15.66
N GLY A 278 7.67 29.30 15.21
CA GLY A 278 7.23 30.58 15.76
C GLY A 278 5.76 30.88 15.48
N GLU A 279 5.24 31.90 16.15
CA GLU A 279 3.84 32.39 16.15
C GLU A 279 3.27 32.73 14.75
N TYR A 280 4.09 32.66 13.68
CA TYR A 280 3.72 32.97 12.30
C TYR A 280 3.76 31.77 11.34
N ASP A 281 4.17 30.58 11.78
CA ASP A 281 4.14 29.38 10.94
C ASP A 281 2.77 28.71 11.07
N LEU A 282 1.87 29.21 10.23
CA LEU A 282 0.48 28.83 10.07
C LEU A 282 0.26 27.31 10.01
N ILE A 283 -0.87 26.92 10.61
CA ILE A 283 -1.53 25.61 10.52
C ILE A 283 -1.55 25.15 9.06
N ASP A 284 -0.74 24.14 8.73
CA ASP A 284 -0.80 23.49 7.43
C ASP A 284 -1.95 22.46 7.40
N ASP A 285 -3.13 22.93 7.02
CA ASP A 285 -4.33 22.12 6.77
C ASP A 285 -4.37 21.54 5.34
N THR A 286 -3.32 21.71 4.53
CA THR A 286 -3.28 21.19 3.14
C THR A 286 -3.23 19.66 3.06
N TRP A 287 -3.09 18.97 4.20
CA TRP A 287 -3.18 17.51 4.28
C TRP A 287 -4.62 16.97 4.11
N LEU A 288 -5.65 17.83 4.21
CA LEU A 288 -7.06 17.49 3.96
C LEU A 288 -7.40 17.43 2.47
N GLU A 289 -6.58 18.02 1.61
CA GLU A 289 -6.80 18.00 0.16
C GLU A 289 -6.16 16.75 -0.44
N LYS A 290 -6.90 16.08 -1.32
CA LYS A 290 -6.39 14.94 -2.10
C LYS A 290 -5.14 15.42 -2.83
N LYS A 291 -3.96 14.97 -2.41
CA LYS A 291 -2.69 15.37 -3.00
C LYS A 291 -2.63 14.90 -4.45
N THR A 292 -3.09 15.73 -5.37
CA THR A 292 -2.72 15.61 -6.77
C THR A 292 -1.25 15.97 -6.86
N LYS A 293 -0.39 14.97 -6.81
CA LYS A 293 1.03 15.15 -7.15
C LYS A 293 1.07 15.66 -8.60
N LYS A 294 1.21 16.97 -8.79
CA LYS A 294 1.91 17.48 -9.96
C LYS A 294 3.35 17.04 -9.76
N ILE A 295 3.76 16.02 -10.50
CA ILE A 295 5.16 15.61 -10.54
C ILE A 295 5.92 16.77 -11.18
N VAL A 296 6.40 17.70 -10.36
CA VAL A 296 7.40 18.67 -10.79
C VAL A 296 8.70 17.88 -10.86
N LYS A 297 8.99 17.35 -12.05
CA LYS A 297 10.25 16.65 -12.31
C LYS A 297 11.34 17.71 -12.29
N ASP A 298 12.05 17.81 -11.17
CA ASP A 298 13.21 18.67 -11.05
C ASP A 298 14.33 18.06 -11.91
N GLU A 299 14.91 18.85 -12.82
CA GLU A 299 15.88 18.38 -13.84
C GLU A 299 17.09 17.63 -13.25
N LYS A 300 17.36 17.84 -11.96
CA LYS A 300 18.47 17.27 -11.20
C LYS A 300 18.29 15.79 -10.84
N LEU A 301 17.08 15.23 -11.00
CA LEU A 301 16.76 13.84 -10.66
C LEU A 301 16.81 12.88 -11.86
N TYR A 302 17.09 13.38 -13.05
CA TYR A 302 17.22 12.55 -14.24
C TYR A 302 18.62 11.92 -14.32
N LYS A 303 18.68 10.60 -14.54
CA LYS A 303 19.91 9.97 -15.01
C LYS A 303 20.18 10.45 -16.44
N PHE A 304 21.45 10.64 -16.77
CA PHE A 304 21.90 11.04 -18.12
C PHE A 304 21.13 10.27 -19.20
N GLY A 305 20.32 10.98 -20.00
CA GLY A 305 19.56 10.43 -21.12
C GLY A 305 18.03 10.31 -20.94
N GLU A 306 17.47 10.56 -19.74
CA GLU A 306 16.01 10.46 -19.53
C GLU A 306 15.23 11.76 -19.85
N ASN A 307 15.92 12.80 -20.33
CA ASN A 307 15.35 14.10 -20.72
C ASN A 307 15.35 14.34 -22.24
N GLU A 308 15.30 13.28 -23.03
CA GLU A 308 14.88 13.43 -24.42
C GLU A 308 13.40 13.09 -24.50
N GLU A 309 12.55 14.09 -24.23
CA GLU A 309 11.27 14.16 -24.96
C GLU A 309 11.59 13.81 -26.42
N PHE A 310 10.75 13.00 -27.06
CA PHE A 310 10.85 12.63 -28.47
C PHE A 310 10.70 13.88 -29.35
N VAL A 311 11.69 14.76 -29.30
CA VAL A 311 11.91 15.84 -30.22
C VAL A 311 12.39 15.12 -31.46
N SER A 312 11.56 15.18 -32.51
CA SER A 312 11.91 14.74 -33.85
C SER A 312 13.40 14.89 -34.09
N VAL A 313 14.08 13.79 -34.45
CA VAL A 313 15.54 13.73 -34.67
C VAL A 313 16.02 14.84 -35.63
N PHE A 314 15.11 15.38 -36.46
CA PHE A 314 15.35 16.49 -37.39
C PHE A 314 15.25 17.90 -36.78
N ALA A 315 14.72 18.06 -35.57
CA ALA A 315 14.62 19.33 -34.85
C ALA A 315 15.84 19.61 -33.96
N ASN A 316 16.67 18.60 -33.68
CA ASN A 316 17.93 18.78 -32.96
C ASN A 316 19.02 19.31 -33.92
N LYS A 317 19.32 20.61 -33.82
CA LYS A 317 20.31 21.31 -34.67
C LYS A 317 21.71 20.68 -34.62
N GLN A 318 22.11 20.08 -33.50
CA GLN A 318 23.41 19.42 -33.38
C GLN A 318 23.43 18.10 -34.15
N PHE A 319 22.40 17.27 -34.00
CA PHE A 319 22.28 16.01 -34.74
C PHE A 319 22.26 16.23 -36.26
N VAL A 320 21.50 17.23 -36.75
CA VAL A 320 21.44 17.58 -38.17
C VAL A 320 22.79 18.08 -38.68
N ARG A 321 23.56 18.81 -37.87
CA ARG A 321 24.90 19.28 -38.24
C ARG A 321 25.87 18.11 -38.36
N ASP A 322 25.88 17.23 -37.36
CA ASP A 322 26.83 16.11 -37.27
C ASP A 322 26.53 15.01 -38.31
N ASN A 323 25.28 14.87 -38.74
CA ASN A 323 24.85 13.89 -39.74
C ASN A 323 24.45 14.50 -41.09
N SER A 324 24.79 15.77 -41.34
CA SER A 324 24.39 16.53 -42.54
C SER A 324 24.74 15.84 -43.86
N LEU A 325 25.90 15.18 -43.92
CA LEU A 325 26.37 14.44 -45.10
C LEU A 325 25.53 13.18 -45.39
N LEU A 326 25.13 12.45 -44.35
CA LEU A 326 24.26 11.28 -44.47
C LEU A 326 22.83 11.67 -44.83
N LEU A 327 22.33 12.77 -44.25
CA LEU A 327 21.01 13.32 -44.58
C LEU A 327 20.95 13.84 -46.02
N ALA A 328 22.01 14.51 -46.48
CA ALA A 328 22.12 14.96 -47.87
C ALA A 328 22.19 13.79 -48.86
N SER A 329 22.93 12.71 -48.53
CA SER A 329 23.00 11.53 -49.41
C SER A 329 21.67 10.76 -49.47
N ALA A 330 20.99 10.61 -48.33
CA ALA A 330 19.68 9.96 -48.27
C ALA A 330 18.59 10.76 -49.02
N THR A 331 18.58 12.08 -48.88
CA THR A 331 17.65 12.94 -49.63
C THR A 331 17.94 12.95 -51.12
N LEU A 332 19.22 12.95 -51.52
CA LEU A 332 19.59 12.85 -52.93
C LEU A 332 19.17 11.51 -53.54
N LEU A 333 19.38 10.39 -52.83
CA LEU A 333 18.89 9.08 -53.24
C LEU A 333 17.38 9.07 -53.41
N PHE A 334 16.63 9.63 -52.45
CA PHE A 334 15.18 9.72 -52.54
C PHE A 334 14.72 10.53 -53.76
N VAL A 335 15.35 11.67 -54.05
CA VAL A 335 15.05 12.48 -55.24
C VAL A 335 15.37 11.72 -56.53
N VAL A 336 16.47 10.96 -56.57
CA VAL A 336 16.82 10.12 -57.72
C VAL A 336 15.78 9.00 -57.93
N PHE A 337 15.32 8.34 -56.87
CA PHE A 337 14.27 7.33 -56.99
C PHE A 337 12.94 7.92 -57.48
N VAL A 338 12.50 9.03 -56.90
CA VAL A 338 11.25 9.69 -57.30
C VAL A 338 11.31 10.20 -58.74
N SER A 339 12.43 10.82 -59.14
CA SER A 339 12.62 11.28 -60.52
C SER A 339 12.72 10.13 -61.51
N PHE A 340 13.33 9.00 -61.13
CA PHE A 340 13.34 7.79 -61.95
C PHE A 340 11.93 7.22 -62.14
N ASP A 341 11.10 7.17 -61.09
CA ASP A 341 9.72 6.70 -61.19
C ASP A 341 8.84 7.64 -62.03
N ILE A 342 9.02 8.95 -61.92
CA ILE A 342 8.34 9.93 -62.78
C ILE A 342 8.77 9.76 -64.25
N LEU A 343 10.06 9.63 -64.51
CA LEU A 343 10.59 9.40 -65.87
C LEU A 343 10.10 8.06 -66.45
N ARG A 344 10.05 7.01 -65.63
CA ARG A 344 9.50 5.70 -66.02
C ARG A 344 8.00 5.81 -66.33
N GLY A 345 7.24 6.55 -65.52
CA GLY A 345 5.84 6.84 -65.76
C GLY A 345 5.62 7.62 -67.06
N ALA A 346 6.42 8.66 -67.31
CA ALA A 346 6.39 9.43 -68.55
C ALA A 346 6.77 8.59 -69.77
N PHE A 347 7.79 7.73 -69.65
CA PHE A 347 8.20 6.82 -70.72
C PHE A 347 7.11 5.79 -71.05
N LEU A 348 6.43 5.24 -70.03
CA LEU A 348 5.29 4.33 -70.22
C LEU A 348 4.08 5.05 -70.84
N ALA A 349 3.83 6.30 -70.49
CA ALA A 349 2.79 7.13 -71.10
C ALA A 349 3.09 7.43 -72.59
N ILE A 350 4.33 7.82 -72.90
CA ILE A 350 4.80 8.04 -74.28
C ILE A 350 4.72 6.75 -75.10
N LYS A 351 5.12 5.60 -74.54
CA LYS A 351 4.99 4.28 -75.18
C LYS A 351 3.53 3.89 -75.43
N ARG A 352 2.60 4.22 -74.53
CA ARG A 352 1.16 4.01 -74.75
C ARG A 352 0.62 4.90 -75.87
N ILE A 353 1.06 6.15 -75.97
CA ILE A 353 0.67 7.06 -77.05
C ILE A 353 1.19 6.55 -78.39
N LEU A 354 2.46 6.14 -78.47
CA LEU A 354 3.08 5.55 -79.67
C LEU A 354 2.47 4.19 -80.08
N ASN A 355 1.98 3.40 -79.13
CA ASN A 355 1.29 2.14 -79.44
C ASN A 355 -0.23 2.33 -79.71
N SER A 356 -0.80 3.50 -79.40
CA SER A 356 -2.22 3.80 -79.67
C SER A 356 -2.48 4.28 -81.10
N SER A 357 -1.44 4.58 -81.88
CA SER A 357 -1.53 4.89 -83.31
C SER A 357 -1.80 3.67 -84.21
N ASP A 358 -1.80 2.44 -83.67
CA ASP A 358 -2.15 1.22 -84.40
C ASP A 358 -3.35 0.50 -83.79
N VAL A 359 -4.55 1.10 -83.91
CA VAL A 359 -5.81 0.37 -83.70
C VAL A 359 -6.76 0.63 -84.87
N LYS A 360 -6.81 -0.35 -85.80
CA LYS A 360 -7.85 -0.46 -86.85
C LYS A 360 -9.24 -0.70 -86.23
N PRO A 361 -10.32 -0.20 -86.85
CA PRO A 361 -11.67 -0.30 -86.30
C PRO A 361 -12.32 -1.66 -86.59
N LYS A 362 -13.19 -2.13 -85.69
CA LYS A 362 -14.13 -3.24 -85.93
C LYS A 362 -15.43 -3.03 -85.13
N PRO A 363 -16.55 -3.65 -85.51
CA PRO A 363 -17.70 -2.92 -86.04
C PRO A 363 -18.97 -3.02 -85.18
N SER A 364 -19.96 -2.20 -85.55
CA SER A 364 -21.29 -2.10 -84.94
C SER A 364 -22.07 -3.41 -84.91
N LYS A 365 -22.90 -3.61 -83.86
CA LYS A 365 -24.16 -4.37 -83.97
C LYS A 365 -25.21 -3.92 -82.93
N LYS A 366 -26.24 -3.29 -83.50
CA LYS A 366 -27.70 -3.40 -83.28
C LYS A 366 -28.31 -3.38 -81.87
N SER A 367 -29.16 -2.36 -81.70
CA SER A 367 -30.28 -2.21 -80.79
C SER A 367 -31.28 -3.38 -80.83
N VAL A 368 -31.73 -3.82 -79.64
CA VAL A 368 -32.96 -4.58 -79.45
C VAL A 368 -33.91 -3.72 -78.60
N LYS A 369 -35.14 -3.58 -79.09
CA LYS A 369 -36.24 -2.78 -78.54
C LYS A 369 -36.86 -3.42 -77.29
N VAL A 370 -37.35 -2.54 -76.44
CA VAL A 370 -38.28 -2.74 -75.33
C VAL A 370 -39.68 -3.07 -75.88
N GLU A 371 -40.34 -4.04 -75.26
CA GLU A 371 -41.73 -3.95 -74.82
C GLU A 371 -41.85 -4.57 -73.43
#